data_AF-A0A4Q2KDE2-F1
#
_entry.id   AF-A0A4Q2KDE2-F1
#
_cell.length_a   1.000
_cell.length_b   1.000
_cell.length_c   1.000
_cell.angle_alpha   90.00
_cell.angle_beta   90.00
_cell.angle_gamma   90.00
#
_symmetry.space_group_name_H-M   'P 1'
#
loop_
_entity.id
_entity.type
_entity.pdbx_description
1 polymer ?
#
loop_
_entity_poly.entity_id
_entity_poly.type
_entity_poly.pdbx_seq_one_letter_code
_entity_poly.pdbx_strand_id
1 'polypeptide(L)' 'MGGIKNFEVKIMPLLQYKCAKCGEKFEELVKTYTDEVKCPRCGERCGRDYSGCVYSATGTKSKKCSGNCKTCGGCR' A
#
# COMPACT_ATOMS: atom_id res chain seq x y z
N MET A 1 -32.30 5.13 26.46
CA MET A 1 -32.07 4.22 25.31
C MET A 1 -31.14 4.92 24.31
N GLY A 2 -29.83 4.88 24.55
CA GLY A 2 -28.84 5.44 23.62
C GLY A 2 -28.46 4.37 22.61
N GLY A 3 -28.93 4.50 21.37
CA GLY A 3 -28.60 3.57 20.29
C GLY A 3 -27.10 3.56 20.01
N ILE A 4 -26.48 2.39 20.09
CA ILE A 4 -25.15 2.15 19.55
C ILE A 4 -25.20 2.43 18.05
N LYS A 5 -24.59 3.55 17.62
CA LYS A 5 -24.40 3.83 16.20
C LYS A 5 -23.44 2.77 15.67
N ASN A 6 -23.95 1.86 14.83
CA ASN A 6 -23.12 0.93 14.08
C ASN A 6 -22.11 1.74 13.26
N PHE A 7 -20.87 1.79 13.72
CA PHE A 7 -19.76 2.38 12.98
C PHE A 7 -19.32 1.33 11.97
N GLU A 8 -19.87 1.42 10.75
CA GLU A 8 -19.43 0.62 9.63
C GLU A 8 -17.94 0.93 9.40
N VAL A 9 -17.07 -0.02 9.74
CA VAL A 9 -15.62 0.11 9.52
C VAL A 9 -15.38 0.02 8.00
N LYS A 10 -15.50 1.15 7.32
CA LYS A 10 -15.11 1.27 5.93
C LYS A 10 -13.59 1.21 5.89
N ILE A 11 -13.06 0.07 5.48
CA ILE A 11 -11.61 -0.15 5.36
C ILE A 11 -11.09 0.87 4.33
N MET A 12 -10.33 1.86 4.80
CA MET A 12 -9.63 2.83 3.95
C MET A 12 -8.17 2.41 3.87
N PRO A 13 -7.78 1.57 2.90
CA PRO A 13 -6.40 1.13 2.79
C PRO A 13 -5.49 2.32 2.51
N LEU A 14 -4.40 2.40 3.25
CA LEU A 14 -3.27 3.25 2.92
C LEU A 14 -2.45 2.54 1.84
N LEU A 15 -2.40 3.09 0.63
CA LEU A 15 -1.69 2.50 -0.51
C LEU A 15 -0.55 3.41 -0.97
N GLN A 16 0.55 2.80 -1.42
CA GLN A 16 1.70 3.51 -1.97
C GLN A 16 1.58 3.66 -3.49
N TYR A 17 1.90 4.85 -3.98
CA TYR A 17 1.86 5.23 -5.39
C TYR A 17 3.20 5.78 -5.86
N LYS A 18 3.46 5.63 -7.15
CA LYS A 18 4.59 6.26 -7.85
C LYS A 18 4.12 6.92 -9.14
N CYS A 19 4.49 8.20 -9.31
CA CYS A 19 4.23 8.91 -10.55
C CYS A 19 5.21 8.46 -11.64
N ALA A 20 4.69 8.04 -12.80
CA ALA A 20 5.51 7.66 -13.95
C ALA A 20 6.20 8.88 -14.61
N LYS A 21 5.62 10.08 -14.50
CA LYS A 21 6.13 11.30 -15.15
C LYS A 21 7.23 11.99 -14.36
N CYS A 22 7.01 12.25 -13.07
CA CYS A 22 7.99 12.96 -12.23
C CYS A 22 8.75 12.06 -11.24
N GLY A 23 8.35 10.80 -11.10
CA GLY A 23 9.02 9.84 -10.21
C GLY A 23 8.63 9.95 -8.73
N GLU A 24 7.79 10.93 -8.35
CA GLU A 24 7.36 11.14 -6.97
C GLU A 24 6.69 9.88 -6.39
N LYS A 25 7.09 9.51 -5.17
CA LYS A 25 6.49 8.42 -4.40
C LYS A 25 5.73 8.99 -3.21
N PHE A 26 4.51 8.53 -3.00
CA PHE A 26 3.66 9.00 -1.90
C PHE A 26 2.67 7.91 -1.48
N GLU A 27 2.02 8.11 -0.33
CA GLU A 27 1.03 7.19 0.22
C GLU A 27 -0.31 7.93 0.36
N GLU A 28 -1.41 7.24 0.04
CA GLU A 28 -2.75 7.84 0.08
C GLU A 28 -3.78 6.85 0.66
N LEU A 29 -4.66 7.37 1.52
CA LEU A 29 -5.83 6.65 2.04
C LEU A 29 -6.92 6.63 0.97
N VAL A 30 -7.07 5.50 0.29
CA VAL A 30 -8.11 5.35 -0.73
C VAL A 30 -9.34 4.68 -0.16
N LYS A 31 -10.50 4.93 -0.77
CA LYS A 31 -11.76 4.25 -0.38
C LYS A 31 -11.83 2.89 -1.03
N THR A 32 -11.32 2.76 -2.24
CA THR A 32 -11.25 1.51 -2.98
C THR A 32 -9.89 1.36 -3.67
N TYR A 33 -9.46 0.12 -3.89
CA TYR A 33 -8.19 -0.17 -4.55
C TYR A 33 -8.18 0.19 -6.06
N THR A 34 -9.34 0.56 -6.61
CA THR A 34 -9.54 0.97 -8.00
C THR A 34 -9.55 2.49 -8.20
N ASP A 35 -9.49 3.26 -7.11
CA ASP A 35 -9.55 4.73 -7.18
C ASP A 35 -8.37 5.27 -8.01
N GLU A 36 -8.65 6.21 -8.92
CA GLU A 36 -7.61 6.89 -9.69
C GLU A 36 -6.96 7.98 -8.86
N VAL A 37 -5.67 7.81 -8.56
CA VAL A 37 -4.90 8.77 -7.76
C VAL A 37 -4.04 9.65 -8.65
N LYS A 38 -4.07 10.96 -8.41
CA LYS A 38 -3.26 11.95 -9.13
C LYS A 38 -2.00 12.31 -8.35
N CYS A 39 -0.94 12.63 -9.07
CA CYS A 39 0.32 13.06 -8.47
C CYS A 39 0.13 14.42 -7.79
N PRO A 40 0.50 14.58 -6.51
CA PRO A 40 0.41 15.87 -5.82
C PRO A 40 1.41 16.91 -6.36
N ARG A 41 2.41 16.48 -7.15
CA ARG A 41 3.45 17.36 -7.71
C ARG A 41 3.13 17.83 -9.13
N CYS A 42 2.64 16.94 -10.00
CA CYS A 42 2.46 17.24 -11.42
C CYS A 42 1.03 17.03 -11.95
N GLY A 43 0.11 16.51 -11.14
CA GLY A 43 -1.29 16.32 -11.50
C GLY A 43 -1.60 15.11 -12.39
N GLU A 44 -0.59 14.39 -12.89
CA GLU A 44 -0.79 13.19 -13.71
C GLU A 44 -1.31 12.01 -12.91
N ARG A 45 -1.93 11.05 -13.60
CA ARG A 45 -2.33 9.78 -13.02
C ARG A 45 -1.11 8.99 -12.52
N CYS A 46 -1.18 8.49 -11.29
CA CYS A 46 -0.14 7.65 -10.69
C CYS A 46 -0.52 6.18 -10.73
N GLY A 47 0.50 5.32 -10.81
CA GLY A 47 0.36 3.87 -10.66
C GLY A 47 0.67 3.43 -9.24
N ARG A 48 0.17 2.26 -8.85
CA ARG A 48 0.52 1.64 -7.55
C ARG A 48 2.00 1.24 -7.53
N ASP A 49 2.66 1.50 -6.42
CA ASP A 49 4.03 1.07 -6.18
C ASP A 49 4.05 -0.12 -5.21
N TYR A 50 4.35 -1.32 -5.72
CA TYR A 50 4.46 -2.54 -4.92
C TYR A 50 5.86 -2.78 -4.36
N SER A 51 6.80 -1.86 -4.58
CA SER A 51 8.16 -1.95 -4.03
C SER A 51 8.24 -1.56 -2.54
N GLY A 52 7.13 -1.12 -1.96
CA GLY A 52 7.03 -0.77 -0.54
C GLY A 52 7.18 -1.94 0.43
N CYS A 53 7.47 -1.62 1.68
CA CYS A 53 7.44 -2.61 2.76
C CYS A 53 6.00 -3.03 3.05
N VAL A 54 5.73 -4.33 3.08
CA VAL A 54 4.43 -4.86 3.53
C VAL A 54 4.41 -4.89 5.05
N TYR A 55 3.52 -4.11 5.65
CA TYR A 55 3.27 -4.08 7.09
C TYR A 55 2.01 -4.87 7.41
N SER A 56 2.15 -5.99 8.13
CA SER A 56 1.02 -6.81 8.58
C SER A 56 0.47 -6.29 9.91
N ALA A 57 -0.84 -6.12 10.00
CA ALA A 57 -1.53 -5.69 11.23
C ALA A 57 -1.35 -6.67 12.41
N THR A 58 -0.97 -7.92 12.12
CA THR A 58 -0.63 -8.96 13.10
C THR A 58 0.77 -8.83 13.71
N GLY A 59 1.55 -7.79 13.37
CA GLY A 59 2.89 -7.53 13.94
C GLY A 59 3.96 -8.54 13.53
N THR A 60 3.64 -9.47 12.63
CA THR A 60 4.59 -10.46 12.11
C THR A 60 5.60 -9.74 11.23
N LYS A 61 6.87 -9.69 11.66
CA LYS A 61 7.91 -9.01 10.88
C LYS A 61 8.08 -9.70 9.53
N SER A 62 8.07 -8.91 8.47
CA SER A 62 8.34 -9.36 7.10
C SER A 62 9.72 -10.03 7.08
N LYS A 63 9.78 -11.32 6.73
CA LYS A 63 11.05 -12.04 6.62
C LYS A 63 11.86 -11.37 5.51
N LYS A 64 12.98 -10.73 5.86
CA LYS A 64 13.91 -10.17 4.87
C LYS A 64 14.61 -11.31 4.14
N CYS A 65 14.79 -11.18 2.83
CA CYS A 65 15.66 -12.08 2.09
C CYS A 65 17.09 -11.90 2.59
N SER A 66 17.75 -12.97 3.01
CA SER A 66 19.15 -12.95 3.45
C SER A 66 20.15 -12.89 2.29
N GLY A 67 19.68 -12.87 1.04
CA GLY A 67 20.52 -12.92 -0.17
C GLY A 67 21.10 -14.30 -0.48
N ASN A 68 20.88 -15.30 0.39
CA ASN A 68 21.32 -16.67 0.16
C ASN A 68 20.21 -17.48 -0.55
N CYS A 69 20.08 -17.26 -1.86
CA CYS A 69 18.99 -17.83 -2.67
C CYS A 69 19.04 -19.36 -2.81
N LYS A 70 20.15 -20.01 -2.44
CA LYS A 70 20.31 -21.48 -2.53
C LYS A 70 19.34 -22.26 -1.64
N THR A 71 18.84 -21.63 -0.56
CA THR A 71 17.94 -22.27 0.41
C THR A 71 16.57 -21.57 0.50
N CYS A 72 16.33 -20.55 -0.32
CA CYS A 72 15.09 -19.79 -0.31
C CYS A 72 14.10 -20.40 -1.31
N GLY A 73 13.11 -21.16 -0.82
CA GLY A 73 12.12 -21.84 -1.68
C GLY A 73 11.24 -20.91 -2.53
N GLY A 74 11.31 -19.59 -2.33
CA GLY A 74 10.57 -18.59 -3.11
C GLY A 74 11.30 -18.04 -4.33
N CYS A 75 12.62 -18.25 -4.47
CA CYS A 75 13.40 -17.80 -5.61
C CYS A 75 13.77 -19.03 -6.45
N ARG A 76 13.12 -19.23 -7.60
CA ARG A 76 13.49 -20.21 -8.63
C ARG A 76 14.09 -19.50 -9.82
#